data_AF-A0A946N933-F1
#
_entry.id   AF-A0A946N933-F1
#
_cell.length_a   1.000
_cell.length_b   1.000
_cell.length_c   1.000
_cell.angle_alpha   90.00
_cell.angle_beta   90.00
_cell.angle_gamma   90.00
#
_symmetry.space_group_name_H-M   'P 1'
#
loop_
_entity.id
_entity.type
_entity.pdbx_description
1 polymer ?
#
loop_
_entity_poly.entity_id
_entity_poly.type
_entity_poly.pdbx_seq_one_letter_code
_entity_poly.pdbx_strand_id
1 'polypeptide(L)' 'MSLSVKGKLSRKLSVESGTSKAGKEWKKQSFLVDTGAQYNPEVCFQLFGEDKIEMLNLHNEGDQVEVSFN' A
#
# COMPACT_ATOMS: atom_id res chain seq x y z
N MET A 1 15.58 12.96 2.12
CA MET A 1 15.91 11.52 2.18
C MET A 1 14.60 10.77 2.04
N SER A 2 14.43 9.98 0.99
CA SER A 2 13.27 9.10 0.79
C SER A 2 13.57 7.73 1.41
N LEU A 3 12.58 7.13 2.07
CA LEU A 3 12.68 5.76 2.54
C LEU A 3 12.07 4.82 1.48
N SER A 4 12.67 3.65 1.27
CA SER A 4 12.09 2.62 0.40
C SER A 4 12.21 1.23 1.01
N VAL A 5 11.26 0.36 0.69
CA VAL A 5 11.23 -1.06 1.09
C VAL A 5 10.97 -1.90 -0.16
N LYS A 6 11.76 -2.94 -0.35
CA LYS A 6 11.60 -3.93 -1.43
C LYS A 6 11.03 -5.21 -0.89
N GLY A 7 10.14 -5.84 -1.63
CA GLY A 7 9.59 -7.14 -1.27
C GLY A 7 8.50 -7.61 -2.22
N LYS A 8 7.89 -8.73 -1.87
CA LYS A 8 6.79 -9.34 -2.60
C LYS A 8 5.46 -8.76 -2.14
N LEU A 9 4.60 -8.32 -3.05
CA LEU A 9 3.23 -7.94 -2.73
C LEU A 9 2.46 -9.17 -2.23
N SER A 10 2.26 -9.27 -0.91
CA SER A 10 1.63 -10.41 -0.26
C SER A 10 0.12 -10.38 -0.46
N ARG A 11 -0.52 -9.27 -0.09
CA ARG A 11 -1.98 -9.10 -0.15
C ARG A 11 -2.39 -7.67 -0.36
N LYS A 12 -3.49 -7.47 -1.10
CA LYS A 12 -4.21 -6.19 -1.16
C LYS A 12 -5.44 -6.24 -0.26
N LEU A 13 -5.58 -5.29 0.64
CA LEU A 13 -6.77 -5.16 1.48
C LEU A 13 -7.87 -4.39 0.73
N SER A 14 -9.10 -4.48 1.23
CA SER A 14 -10.25 -3.76 0.69
C SER A 14 -10.03 -2.24 0.73
N VAL A 15 -10.55 -1.54 -0.28
CA VAL A 15 -10.57 -0.07 -0.30
C VAL A 15 -11.50 0.42 0.81
N GLU A 16 -11.01 1.35 1.61
CA GLU A 16 -11.78 2.09 2.62
C GLU A 16 -12.05 3.50 2.09
N SER A 17 -13.25 4.03 2.36
CA SER A 17 -13.64 5.36 1.93
C SER A 17 -14.48 6.09 2.98
N GLY A 18 -14.59 7.41 2.85
CA GLY A 18 -15.47 8.21 3.69
C GLY A 18 -15.39 9.69 3.39
N THR A 19 -16.00 10.49 4.26
CA THR A 19 -16.00 11.95 4.18
C THR A 19 -15.31 12.51 5.43
N SER A 20 -14.34 13.39 5.23
CA SER A 20 -13.64 14.06 6.33
C SER A 20 -14.55 15.07 7.03
N LYS A 21 -14.16 15.52 8.23
CA LYS A 21 -14.87 16.57 8.97
C LYS A 21 -15.04 17.88 8.16
N ALA A 22 -14.16 18.12 7.18
CA ALA A 22 -14.20 19.28 6.29
C ALA A 22 -15.06 19.04 5.02
N GLY A 23 -15.79 17.93 4.93
CA GLY A 23 -16.64 17.59 3.79
C GLY A 23 -15.91 17.02 2.57
N LYS A 24 -14.59 16.81 2.64
CA LYS A 24 -13.81 16.21 1.53
C LYS A 24 -13.90 14.70 1.57
N GLU A 25 -14.23 14.09 0.44
CA GLU A 25 -14.17 12.64 0.25
C GLU A 25 -12.71 12.14 0.31
N TRP A 26 -12.53 10.95 0.85
CA TRP A 26 -11.26 10.26 0.88
C TRP A 26 -11.45 8.79 0.53
N LYS A 27 -10.43 8.22 -0.09
CA LYS A 27 -10.26 6.78 -0.30
C LYS A 27 -8.85 6.40 0.12
N LYS A 28 -8.71 5.25 0.76
CA LYS A 28 -7.44 4.64 1.10
C LYS A 28 -7.47 3.15 0.84
N GLN A 29 -6.32 2.57 0.53
CA GLN A 29 -6.17 1.13 0.42
C GLN A 29 -4.87 0.71 1.07
N SER A 30 -4.95 -0.34 1.86
CA SER A 30 -3.80 -0.93 2.55
C SER A 30 -3.34 -2.20 1.83
N PHE A 31 -2.05 -2.49 1.90
CA PHE A 31 -1.48 -3.68 1.29
C PHE A 31 -0.27 -4.17 2.10
N LEU A 32 -0.01 -5.48 2.02
CA LEU A 32 1.09 -6.12 2.73
C LEU A 32 2.23 -6.44 1.76
N VAL A 33 3.46 -6.14 2.17
CA VAL A 33 4.69 -6.50 1.46
C VAL A 33 5.49 -7.45 2.32
N ASP A 34 5.79 -8.62 1.79
CA ASP A 34 6.70 -9.60 2.38
C ASP A 34 8.13 -9.26 1.96
N THR A 35 8.95 -8.85 2.92
CA THR A 35 10.35 -8.47 2.72
C THR A 35 11.32 -9.66 2.67
N GLY A 36 10.85 -10.88 2.96
CA GLY A 36 11.69 -12.07 3.06
C GLY A 36 12.60 -12.12 4.29
N ALA A 37 12.41 -11.23 5.27
CA ALA A 37 13.14 -11.26 6.53
C ALA A 37 12.81 -12.52 7.37
N GLN A 38 13.76 -12.94 8.22
CA GLN A 38 13.58 -14.13 9.05
C GLN A 38 12.47 -13.97 10.11
N TYR A 39 12.23 -12.74 10.58
CA TYR A 39 11.26 -12.45 11.63
C TYR A 39 10.41 -11.26 11.22
N ASN A 40 9.07 -11.43 11.31
CA ASN A 40 8.07 -10.43 10.94
C ASN A 40 8.32 -9.80 9.55
N PRO A 41 8.39 -10.62 8.48
CA PRO A 41 8.74 -10.11 7.16
C PRO A 41 7.65 -9.25 6.51
N GLU A 42 6.40 -9.36 6.97
CA GLU A 42 5.28 -8.62 6.42
C GLU A 42 5.22 -7.19 6.96
N VAL A 43 5.27 -6.22 6.04
CA VAL A 43 5.13 -4.79 6.32
C VAL A 43 3.82 -4.31 5.70
N CYS A 44 3.00 -3.60 6.47
CA CYS A 44 1.75 -3.02 5.99
C CYS A 44 1.97 -1.56 5.54
N PHE A 45 1.58 -1.25 4.31
CA PHE A 45 1.60 0.09 3.74
C PHE A 45 0.18 0.56 3.42
N GLN A 46 -0.02 1.88 3.40
CA GLN A 46 -1.31 2.49 3.09
C GLN A 46 -1.14 3.56 2.02
N LEU A 47 -2.00 3.51 1.00
CA LEU A 47 -2.12 4.51 -0.06
C LEU A 47 -3.35 5.37 0.20
N PHE A 48 -3.22 6.67 -0.01
CA PHE A 48 -4.32 7.62 0.02
C PHE A 48 -4.54 8.24 -1.36
N GLY A 49 -5.80 8.42 -1.72
CA GLY A 49 -6.21 8.98 -3.00
C GLY A 49 -6.37 7.93 -4.10
N GLU A 50 -7.25 8.23 -5.06
CA GLU A 50 -7.61 7.31 -6.15
C GLU A 50 -6.40 7.00 -7.04
N ASP A 51 -5.61 8.00 -7.42
CA ASP A 51 -4.44 7.82 -8.30
C ASP A 51 -3.46 6.76 -7.78
N LYS A 52 -3.20 6.76 -6.45
CA LYS A 52 -2.28 5.79 -5.83
C LYS A 52 -2.92 4.41 -5.72
N ILE A 53 -4.22 4.36 -5.43
CA ILE A 53 -4.99 3.10 -5.39
C ILE A 53 -4.99 2.44 -6.78
N GLU A 54 -5.18 3.22 -7.84
CA GLU A 54 -5.11 2.72 -9.22
C GLU A 54 -3.71 2.21 -9.57
N MET A 55 -2.64 2.88 -9.12
CA MET A 55 -1.28 2.37 -9.26
C MET A 55 -1.11 0.97 -8.64
N LEU A 56 -1.67 0.75 -7.44
CA LEU A 56 -1.63 -0.57 -6.80
C LEU A 56 -2.40 -1.63 -7.60
N ASN A 57 -3.47 -1.24 -8.30
CA ASN A 57 -4.24 -2.16 -9.16
C ASN A 57 -3.45 -2.69 -10.36
N LEU A 58 -2.39 -1.99 -10.78
CA LEU A 58 -1.49 -2.44 -11.86
C LEU A 58 -0.57 -3.60 -11.44
N HIS A 59 -0.39 -3.84 -10.14
CA HIS A 59 0.43 -4.91 -9.61
C HIS A 59 -0.42 -6.09 -9.15
N ASN A 60 0.02 -7.32 -9.30
CA ASN A 60 -0.69 -8.50 -8.79
C ASN A 60 -0.10 -8.98 -7.47
N GLU A 61 -0.91 -9.66 -6.66
CA GLU A 61 -0.39 -10.39 -5.50
C GLU A 61 0.63 -11.41 -6.00
N GLY A 62 1.83 -11.36 -5.45
CA GLY A 62 2.97 -12.14 -5.91
C GLY A 62 4.10 -11.35 -6.57
N ASP A 63 3.81 -10.13 -7.04
CA ASP A 63 4.80 -9.32 -7.75
C ASP A 63 5.90 -8.80 -6.82
N GLN A 64 7.12 -8.65 -7.34
CA GLN A 64 8.21 -7.94 -6.67
C GLN A 64 7.99 -6.43 -6.86
N VAL A 65 7.92 -5.71 -5.75
CA VAL A 65 7.64 -4.27 -5.71
C VAL A 65 8.67 -3.52 -4.85
N GLU A 66 8.89 -2.25 -5.18
CA GLU A 66 9.60 -1.30 -4.32
C GLU A 66 8.62 -0.21 -3.90
N VAL A 67 8.38 -0.10 -2.60
CA VAL A 67 7.50 0.90 -2.01
C VAL A 67 8.36 2.05 -1.51
N SER A 68 8.15 3.25 -2.06
CA SER A 68 8.79 4.49 -1.60
C SER A 68 7.82 5.29 -0.71
N PHE A 69 8.30 5.78 0.44
CA PHE A 69 7.49 6.50 1.42
C PHE A 69 8.26 7.65 2.10
N ASN A 70 7.51 8.59 2.67
CA ASN A 70 7.99 9.75 3.43
C ASN A 70 7.18 9.90 4.71
#